data_AF-A0A948CBF4-F1
#
_entry.id   AF-A0A948CBF4-F1
#
_cell.length_a   1.000
_cell.length_b   1.000
_cell.length_c   1.000
_cell.angle_alpha   90.00
_cell.angle_beta   90.00
_cell.angle_gamma   90.00
#
_symmetry.space_group_name_H-M   'P 1'
#
loop_
_entity.id
_entity.type
_entity.pdbx_description
1 polymer ?
#
loop_
_entity_poly.entity_id
_entity_poly.type
_entity_poly.pdbx_seq_one_letter_code
_entity_poly.pdbx_strand_id
1 'polypeptide(L)'
;MSPRNLSLLRTFAPLLGIAVLAVVMLVVAPAVLSPFRLNSLGKYTCWAIAAVGIGLAWGRGGMLVLGQGVFFGLGGYAMAMHLKLEAAGPGNVPDFMVLYGDGTMPGFWEPFRSGP
;
A
#
# COMPACT_ATOMS: atom_id res chain seq x y z
N MET A 1 -0.03 46.54 1.20
CA MET A 1 -0.16 45.68 2.40
C MET A 1 1.22 45.36 2.93
N SER A 2 1.45 45.49 4.23
CA SER A 2 2.75 45.21 4.88
C SER A 2 3.19 43.75 4.65
N PRO A 3 4.49 43.43 4.44
CA PRO A 3 4.98 42.07 4.24
C PRO A 3 4.60 41.09 5.37
N ARG A 4 4.32 41.60 6.57
CA ARG A 4 3.82 40.84 7.71
C ARG A 4 2.39 40.29 7.51
N ASN A 5 1.53 41.02 6.78
CA ASN A 5 0.17 40.54 6.50
C ASN A 5 0.20 39.40 5.46
N LEU A 6 1.16 39.41 4.54
CA LEU A 6 1.29 38.37 3.52
C LEU A 6 1.80 37.05 4.10
N SER A 7 2.70 37.08 5.08
CA SER A 7 3.16 35.88 5.79
C SER A 7 2.05 35.29 6.67
N LEU A 8 1.34 36.12 7.44
CA LEU A 8 0.22 35.68 8.26
C LEU A 8 -0.89 35.07 7.40
N LEU A 9 -1.26 35.70 6.28
CA LEU A 9 -2.29 35.16 5.38
C LEU A 9 -1.91 33.79 4.81
N ARG A 10 -0.63 33.58 4.44
CA ARG A 10 -0.13 32.28 3.97
C ARG A 10 -0.17 31.21 5.06
N THR A 11 0.08 31.58 6.31
CA THR A 11 0.00 30.65 7.45
C THR A 11 -1.44 30.27 7.80
N PHE A 12 -2.39 31.22 7.74
CA PHE A 12 -3.79 30.96 8.09
C PHE A 12 -4.66 30.44 6.94
N ALA A 13 -4.22 30.59 5.68
CA ALA A 13 -4.93 30.07 4.51
C ALA A 13 -5.29 28.56 4.58
N PRO A 14 -4.37 27.63 4.94
CA PRO A 14 -4.73 26.22 5.06
C PRO A 14 -5.74 25.96 6.18
N LEU A 15 -5.63 26.69 7.30
CA LEU A 15 -6.58 26.58 8.42
C LEU A 15 -7.98 27.02 8.01
N LEU A 16 -8.09 28.09 7.22
CA LEU A 16 -9.36 28.54 6.67
C LEU A 16 -9.94 27.50 5.70
N GLY A 17 -9.11 26.88 4.86
CA GLY A 17 -9.52 25.77 3.99
C GLY A 17 -10.08 24.57 4.78
N ILE A 18 -9.40 24.18 5.86
CA ILE A 18 -9.85 23.10 6.75
C ILE A 18 -11.18 23.48 7.43
N ALA A 19 -11.30 24.71 7.92
CA ALA A 19 -12.53 25.19 8.56
C ALA A 19 -13.73 25.16 7.58
N VAL A 20 -13.53 25.63 6.35
CA VAL A 20 -14.57 25.57 5.30
C VAL A 20 -14.94 24.12 5.01
N LEU A 21 -13.96 23.23 4.83
CA LEU A 21 -14.23 21.81 4.59
C LEU A 21 -15.01 21.18 5.75
N ALA A 22 -14.66 21.51 7.00
CA ALA A 22 -15.36 21.03 8.18
C ALA A 22 -16.83 21.49 8.20
N VAL A 23 -17.10 22.76 7.89
CA VAL A 23 -18.48 23.28 7.79
C VAL A 23 -19.24 22.55 6.67
N VAL A 24 -18.62 22.34 5.51
CA VAL A 24 -19.24 21.61 4.40
C VAL A 24 -19.58 20.16 4.80
N MET A 25 -18.64 19.46 5.44
CA MET A 25 -18.79 18.05 5.82
C MET A 25 -19.75 17.84 7.00
N LEU A 26 -19.71 18.72 8.01
CA LEU A 26 -20.40 18.51 9.29
C LEU A 26 -21.71 19.28 9.41
N VAL A 27 -21.93 20.33 8.61
CA VAL A 27 -23.15 21.16 8.67
C VAL A 27 -23.94 21.08 7.37
N VAL A 28 -23.29 21.36 6.23
CA VAL A 28 -24.00 21.42 4.94
C VAL A 28 -24.40 20.02 4.47
N ALA A 29 -23.50 19.04 4.52
CA ALA A 29 -23.80 17.69 4.06
C ALA A 29 -24.96 17.03 4.83
N PRO A 30 -25.04 17.08 6.18
CA PRO A 30 -26.20 16.56 6.90
C PRO A 30 -27.49 17.34 6.65
N ALA A 31 -27.41 18.65 6.40
CA ALA A 31 -28.59 19.48 6.17
C ALA A 31 -29.23 19.28 4.78
N VAL A 32 -28.44 18.88 3.77
CA VAL A 32 -28.88 18.84 2.36
C VAL A 32 -28.97 17.42 1.79
N LEU A 33 -28.21 16.46 2.32
CA LEU A 33 -28.17 15.09 1.78
C LEU A 33 -29.23 14.18 2.42
N SER A 34 -29.73 13.23 1.63
CA SER A 34 -30.58 12.15 2.14
C SER A 34 -29.76 11.15 2.97
N PRO A 35 -30.36 10.40 3.91
CA PRO A 35 -29.63 9.46 4.78
C PRO A 35 -28.75 8.46 4.04
N PHE A 36 -29.23 7.92 2.91
CA PHE A 36 -28.45 7.01 2.06
C PHE A 36 -27.19 7.66 1.48
N ARG A 37 -27.31 8.90 0.97
CA ARG A 37 -26.18 9.63 0.39
C ARG A 37 -25.19 10.07 1.47
N LEU A 38 -25.69 10.47 2.63
CA LEU A 38 -24.86 10.82 3.78
C LEU A 38 -24.04 9.62 4.27
N ASN A 39 -24.65 8.44 4.37
CA ASN A 39 -23.93 7.21 4.72
C ASN A 39 -22.87 6.83 3.67
N SER A 40 -23.23 6.91 2.39
CA SER A 40 -22.29 6.66 1.28
C SER A 40 -21.12 7.64 1.28
N LEU A 41 -21.38 8.92 1.55
CA LEU A 41 -20.35 9.95 1.69
C LEU A 41 -19.35 9.59 2.79
N GLY A 42 -19.84 9.25 3.99
CA GLY A 42 -18.98 8.82 5.10
C GLY A 42 -18.12 7.61 4.73
N LYS A 43 -18.73 6.58 4.12
CA LYS A 43 -18.03 5.39 3.63
C LYS A 43 -16.93 5.75 2.63
N TYR A 44 -17.23 6.56 1.62
CA TYR A 44 -16.26 6.93 0.59
C TYR A 44 -15.16 7.86 1.12
N THR A 45 -15.46 8.74 2.07
CA THR A 45 -14.43 9.56 2.73
C THR A 45 -13.44 8.68 3.50
N CYS A 46 -13.90 7.63 4.20
CA CYS A 46 -13.00 6.67 4.84
C CYS A 46 -12.07 5.98 3.81
N TRP A 47 -12.61 5.53 2.68
CA TRP A 47 -11.80 4.96 1.60
C TRP A 47 -10.84 5.97 0.96
N ALA A 48 -11.26 7.23 0.80
CA ALA A 48 -10.44 8.29 0.23
C ALA A 48 -9.23 8.61 1.13
N ILE A 49 -9.41 8.63 2.46
CA ILE A 49 -8.29 8.81 3.41
C ILE A 49 -7.26 7.70 3.24
N ALA A 50 -7.71 6.43 3.17
CA ALA A 50 -6.82 5.30 2.94
C ALA A 50 -6.09 5.40 1.58
N ALA A 51 -6.80 5.75 0.51
CA ALA A 51 -6.24 5.92 -0.83
C ALA A 51 -5.19 7.04 -0.89
N VAL A 52 -5.46 8.19 -0.25
CA VAL A 52 -4.49 9.30 -0.12
C VAL A 52 -3.27 8.85 0.67
N GLY A 53 -3.45 8.11 1.76
CA GLY A 53 -2.34 7.54 2.54
C GLY A 53 -1.42 6.66 1.70
N ILE A 54 -2.00 5.78 0.88
CA ILE A 54 -1.25 4.93 -0.07
C ILE A 54 -0.50 5.79 -1.08
N GLY A 55 -1.18 6.78 -1.68
CA GLY A 55 -0.58 7.69 -2.66
C GLY A 55 0.57 8.52 -2.09
N LEU A 56 0.48 8.94 -0.83
CA LEU A 56 1.56 9.67 -0.15
C LEU A 56 2.75 8.77 0.19
N ALA A 57 2.49 7.59 0.77
CA ALA A 57 3.52 6.65 1.17
C ALA A 57 4.37 6.18 -0.03
N TRP A 58 3.72 5.84 -1.14
CA TRP A 58 4.41 5.42 -2.35
C TRP A 58 4.93 6.61 -3.16
N GLY A 59 4.05 7.55 -3.51
CA GLY A 59 4.36 8.60 -4.47
C GLY A 59 5.37 9.63 -3.94
N ARG A 60 5.19 10.06 -2.69
CA ARG A 60 6.12 11.01 -2.04
C ARG A 60 7.15 10.33 -1.15
N GLY A 61 6.76 9.25 -0.48
CA GLY A 61 7.65 8.53 0.43
C GLY A 61 8.55 7.49 -0.25
N GLY A 62 8.25 7.07 -1.48
CA GLY A 62 9.01 6.03 -2.19
C GLY A 62 8.92 4.64 -1.52
N MET A 63 8.00 4.45 -0.58
CA MET A 63 7.87 3.22 0.20
C MET A 63 6.74 2.34 -0.36
N LEU A 64 6.97 1.03 -0.41
CA LEU A 64 5.92 0.07 -0.69
C LEU A 64 4.93 0.07 0.49
N VAL A 65 3.62 0.23 0.22
CA VAL A 65 2.63 -0.04 1.26
C VAL A 65 2.48 -1.55 1.45
N LEU A 66 2.02 -1.98 2.64
CA LEU A 66 1.90 -3.40 3.01
C LEU A 66 1.27 -4.25 1.90
N GLY A 67 0.17 -3.77 1.30
CA GLY A 67 -0.50 -4.49 0.20
C GLY A 67 0.46 -4.83 -0.94
N GLN A 68 1.22 -3.86 -1.45
CA GLN A 68 2.19 -4.08 -2.53
C GLN A 68 3.42 -4.84 -2.04
N GLY A 69 3.89 -4.55 -0.83
CA GLY A 69 5.06 -5.19 -0.23
C GLY A 69 4.88 -6.70 -0.04
N VAL A 70 3.68 -7.15 0.36
CA VAL A 70 3.38 -8.58 0.48
C VAL A 70 3.47 -9.28 -0.87
N PHE A 71 2.85 -8.74 -1.92
CA PHE A 71 2.92 -9.35 -3.26
C PHE A 71 4.33 -9.31 -3.85
N PHE A 72 5.06 -8.21 -3.64
CA PHE A 72 6.46 -8.11 -4.06
C PHE A 72 7.34 -9.14 -3.33
N GLY A 73 7.16 -9.28 -2.02
CA GLY A 73 7.88 -10.28 -1.21
C GLY A 73 7.56 -11.71 -1.64
N LEU A 74 6.29 -12.04 -1.88
CA LEU A 74 5.88 -13.34 -2.40
C LEU A 74 6.50 -13.63 -3.78
N GLY A 75 6.51 -12.65 -4.68
CA GLY A 75 7.16 -12.77 -5.99
C GLY A 75 8.68 -12.95 -5.88
N GLY A 76 9.34 -12.21 -5.00
CA GLY A 76 10.77 -12.36 -4.73
C GLY A 76 11.12 -13.73 -4.16
N TYR A 77 10.28 -14.25 -3.25
CA TYR A 77 10.45 -15.59 -2.70
C TYR A 77 10.24 -16.67 -3.77
N ALA A 78 9.21 -16.53 -4.62
CA ALA A 78 8.98 -17.40 -5.78
C ALA A 78 10.18 -17.42 -6.75
N MET A 79 10.73 -16.25 -7.06
CA MET A 79 11.94 -16.13 -7.88
C MET A 79 13.15 -16.79 -7.20
N ALA A 80 13.34 -16.60 -5.90
CA ALA A 80 14.43 -17.24 -5.17
C ALA A 80 14.30 -18.77 -5.16
N MET A 81 13.08 -19.30 -5.03
CA MET A 81 12.81 -20.74 -5.14
C MET A 81 13.23 -21.26 -6.52
N HIS A 82 12.79 -20.60 -7.59
CA HIS A 82 13.17 -20.96 -8.96
C HIS A 82 14.69 -20.94 -9.17
N LEU A 83 15.37 -19.85 -8.82
CA LEU A 83 16.82 -19.72 -8.98
C LEU A 83 17.61 -20.76 -8.18
N LYS A 84 17.12 -21.16 -6.99
CA LYS A 84 17.75 -22.22 -6.20
C LYS A 84 17.60 -23.59 -6.84
N LEU A 85 16.48 -23.84 -7.51
CA LEU A 85 16.23 -25.09 -8.22
C LEU A 85 17.02 -25.17 -9.52
N GLU A 86 17.09 -24.08 -10.27
CA GLU A 86 17.96 -23.96 -11.45
C GLU A 86 19.42 -24.22 -11.11
N ALA A 87 19.91 -23.63 -10.00
CA ALA A 87 21.28 -23.84 -9.55
C ALA A 87 21.56 -25.28 -9.09
N ALA A 88 20.57 -25.98 -8.52
CA ALA A 88 20.70 -27.38 -8.11
C ALA A 88 20.70 -28.34 -9.31
N GLY A 89 19.97 -27.99 -10.37
CA GLY A 89 19.82 -28.81 -11.58
C GLY A 89 18.68 -29.84 -11.52
N PRO A 90 18.43 -30.56 -12.63
CA PRO A 90 17.28 -31.45 -12.76
C PRO A 90 17.29 -32.58 -11.73
N GLY A 91 16.18 -32.77 -11.02
CA GLY A 91 16.01 -33.84 -10.02
C GLY A 91 16.79 -33.65 -8.71
N ASN A 92 17.66 -32.63 -8.62
CA ASN A 92 18.45 -32.35 -7.42
C ASN A 92 17.71 -31.43 -6.44
N VAL A 93 18.09 -31.48 -5.17
CA VAL A 93 17.57 -30.65 -4.09
C VAL A 93 18.59 -29.54 -3.79
N PRO A 94 18.16 -28.29 -3.52
CA PRO A 94 19.07 -27.20 -3.18
C PRO A 94 19.97 -27.51 -1.96
N ASP A 95 21.24 -27.11 -2.02
CA ASP A 95 22.24 -27.39 -0.99
C ASP A 95 21.81 -27.03 0.43
N PHE A 96 21.08 -25.93 0.61
CA PHE A 96 20.65 -25.50 1.94
C PHE A 96 19.64 -26.48 2.58
N MET A 97 18.82 -27.18 1.80
CA MET A 97 17.90 -28.19 2.31
C MET A 97 18.65 -29.48 2.68
N VAL A 98 19.79 -29.75 2.03
CA VAL A 98 20.68 -30.87 2.37
C VAL A 98 21.51 -30.56 3.61
N LEU A 99 22.02 -29.33 3.73
CA LEU A 99 22.90 -28.91 4.82
C LEU A 99 22.14 -28.58 6.11
N TYR A 100 20.92 -28.05 6.01
CA TYR A 100 20.15 -27.53 7.14
C TYR A 100 18.73 -28.12 7.26
N GLY A 101 18.38 -29.08 6.40
CA GLY A 101 17.06 -29.74 6.39
C GLY A 101 17.17 -31.27 6.36
N ASP A 102 16.10 -31.93 5.93
CA ASP A 102 16.04 -33.38 5.77
C ASP A 102 16.48 -33.86 4.37
N GLY A 103 16.97 -32.95 3.53
CA GLY A 103 17.35 -33.25 2.15
C GLY A 103 16.18 -33.60 1.23
N THR A 104 14.92 -33.37 1.64
CA THR A 104 13.75 -33.65 0.81
C THR A 104 13.19 -32.39 0.15
N MET A 105 12.59 -32.56 -1.02
CA MET A 105 11.97 -31.48 -1.77
C MET A 105 10.50 -31.31 -1.32
N PRO A 106 10.10 -30.15 -0.76
CA PRO A 106 8.70 -29.90 -0.44
C PRO A 106 7.85 -29.82 -1.71
N GLY A 107 6.69 -30.47 -1.74
CA GLY A 107 5.85 -30.54 -2.95
C GLY A 107 5.41 -29.19 -3.51
N PHE A 108 5.29 -28.15 -2.68
CA PHE A 108 4.95 -26.79 -3.15
C PHE A 108 6.13 -26.07 -3.84
N TRP A 109 7.36 -26.57 -3.74
CA TRP A 109 8.51 -26.04 -4.47
C TRP A 109 8.57 -26.56 -5.92
N GLU A 110 7.97 -27.72 -6.18
CA GLU A 110 8.05 -28.40 -7.47
C GLU A 110 7.51 -27.56 -8.65
N PRO A 111 6.42 -26.80 -8.51
CA PRO A 111 5.97 -25.90 -9.57
C PRO A 111 6.98 -24.83 -9.99
N PHE A 112 7.96 -24.49 -9.14
CA PHE A 112 8.96 -23.46 -9.42
C PHE A 112 10.16 -23.98 -10.23
N ARG A 113 10.21 -25.27 -10.58
CA ARG A 113 11.18 -25.80 -11.55
C ARG A 113 10.88 -25.42 -13.01
N SER A 114 9.82 -24.67 -13.28
CA SER A 114 9.23 -24.51 -14.62
C SER A 114 10.19 -23.96 -15.69
N GLY A 115 10.85 -24.88 -16.38
CA GLY A 115 10.98 -25.01 -17.83
C GLY A 115 10.75 -26.51 -18.19
N PRO A 116 10.47 -26.86 -19.46
CA PRO A 116 10.63 -28.24 -19.91
C PRO A 116 12.06 -28.76 -19.68
#